data_AF-A0A064CK04-F1
#
_entry.id   AF-A0A064CK04-F1
#
_cell.length_a   1.000
_cell.length_b   1.000
_cell.length_c   1.000
_cell.angle_alpha   90.00
_cell.angle_beta   90.00
_cell.angle_gamma   90.00
#
_symmetry.space_group_name_H-M   'P 1'
#
loop_
_entity.id
_entity.type
_entity.pdbx_description
1 polymer ?
#
loop_
_entity_poly.entity_id
_entity_poly.type
_entity_poly.pdbx_seq_one_letter_code
_entity_poly.pdbx_strand_id
1 'polypeptide(L)'
;MSSRIDRVLADARARLHRLAAEEIPAALRRGAVLVDIRPAAQRAAEGETPAALVIERNVLEWRADPTSEARLPQAKDDDVEWVILCSEGYTSSLAAAALQDLGLHRATDVVGGYQALAAADVLAELRELTPAP
;
A
#
# COMPACT_ATOMS: atom_id res chain seq x y z
N MET A 1 -20.81 19.32 -8.55
CA MET A 1 -21.21 18.36 -7.49
C MET A 1 -20.17 17.26 -7.46
N SER A 2 -19.72 16.85 -6.27
CA SER A 2 -18.79 15.73 -6.12
C SER A 2 -19.47 14.40 -6.48
N SER A 3 -18.78 13.48 -7.14
CA SER A 3 -19.34 12.16 -7.44
C SER A 3 -19.49 11.32 -6.15
N ARG A 4 -20.21 10.18 -6.23
CA ARG A 4 -20.31 9.26 -5.10
C ARG A 4 -18.96 8.67 -4.71
N ILE A 5 -18.14 8.30 -5.69
CA ILE A 5 -16.83 7.72 -5.44
C ILE A 5 -15.87 8.74 -4.83
N ASP A 6 -15.94 10.01 -5.23
CA ASP A 6 -15.13 11.08 -4.62
C ASP A 6 -15.42 11.24 -3.14
N ARG A 7 -16.70 11.14 -2.74
CA ARG A 7 -17.11 11.20 -1.33
C ARG A 7 -16.57 10.00 -0.54
N VAL A 8 -16.78 8.79 -1.06
CA VAL A 8 -16.26 7.56 -0.41
C VAL A 8 -14.74 7.62 -0.28
N LEU A 9 -14.04 8.09 -1.31
CA LEU A 9 -12.59 8.27 -1.27
C LEU A 9 -12.16 9.33 -0.24
N ALA A 10 -12.85 10.47 -0.18
CA ALA A 10 -12.57 11.50 0.81
C ALA A 10 -12.77 10.99 2.24
N ASP A 11 -13.86 10.27 2.48
CA ASP A 11 -14.17 9.66 3.78
C ASP A 11 -13.12 8.61 4.16
N ALA A 12 -12.68 7.78 3.21
CA ALA A 12 -11.57 6.84 3.42
C ALA A 12 -10.29 7.59 3.83
N ARG A 13 -9.87 8.59 3.04
CA ARG A 13 -8.65 9.36 3.30
C ARG A 13 -8.67 10.11 4.63
N ALA A 14 -9.83 10.54 5.10
CA ALA A 14 -9.97 11.21 6.40
C ALA A 14 -9.62 10.31 7.60
N ARG A 15 -9.63 8.98 7.42
CA ARG A 15 -9.26 7.99 8.44
C ARG A 15 -7.78 7.58 8.40
N LEU A 16 -7.08 7.89 7.31
CA LEU A 16 -5.72 7.40 7.06
C LEU A 16 -4.68 8.47 7.41
N HIS A 17 -3.58 8.04 8.02
CA HIS A 17 -2.35 8.82 8.05
C HIS A 17 -1.50 8.49 6.82
N ARG A 18 -1.86 9.11 5.69
CA ARG A 18 -1.26 8.82 4.37
C ARG A 18 0.19 9.30 4.31
N LEU A 19 1.06 8.49 3.69
CA LEU A 19 2.49 8.79 3.57
C LEU A 19 2.80 9.47 2.24
N ALA A 20 3.64 10.50 2.26
CA ALA A 20 4.28 11.04 1.07
C ALA A 20 5.30 10.03 0.50
N ALA A 21 5.64 10.19 -0.78
CA ALA A 21 6.55 9.29 -1.50
C ALA A 21 7.92 9.17 -0.80
N GLU A 22 8.43 10.31 -0.32
CA GLU A 22 9.73 10.46 0.32
C GLU A 22 9.79 9.82 1.72
N GLU A 23 8.63 9.55 2.32
CA GLU A 23 8.54 8.93 3.65
C GLU A 23 8.61 7.40 3.59
N ILE A 24 8.41 6.81 2.41
CA ILE A 24 8.35 5.35 2.24
C ILE A 24 9.65 4.64 2.61
N PRO A 25 10.86 5.12 2.23
CA PRO A 25 12.10 4.48 2.67
C PRO A 25 12.25 4.46 4.19
N ALA A 26 11.89 5.55 4.86
CA ALA A 26 11.89 5.60 6.33
C ALA A 26 10.85 4.65 6.93
N ALA A 27 9.71 4.46 6.26
CA ALA A 27 8.67 3.49 6.64
C ALA A 27 9.17 2.06 6.59
N LEU A 28 9.82 1.68 5.49
CA LEU A 28 10.40 0.35 5.36
C LEU A 28 11.47 0.09 6.41
N ARG A 29 12.34 1.08 6.70
CA ARG A 29 13.39 0.95 7.73
C ARG A 29 12.83 0.73 9.15
N ARG A 30 11.66 1.30 9.48
CA ARG A 30 10.98 1.06 10.77
C ARG A 30 10.13 -0.21 10.78
N GLY A 31 10.10 -0.98 9.69
CA GLY A 31 9.42 -2.26 9.60
C GLY A 31 8.03 -2.24 8.96
N ALA A 32 7.64 -1.15 8.29
CA ALA A 32 6.41 -1.14 7.50
C ALA A 32 6.50 -2.09 6.30
N VAL A 33 5.36 -2.59 5.84
CA VAL A 33 5.25 -3.49 4.68
C VAL A 33 4.59 -2.75 3.53
N LEU A 34 5.38 -2.40 2.52
CA LEU A 34 4.87 -1.82 1.28
C LEU A 34 4.22 -2.92 0.43
N VAL A 35 3.00 -2.68 -0.03
CA VAL A 35 2.22 -3.63 -0.83
C VAL A 35 1.77 -2.98 -2.13
N ASP A 36 2.22 -3.51 -3.26
CA ASP A 36 1.76 -3.08 -4.58
C ASP A 36 0.54 -3.90 -5.02
N ILE A 37 -0.61 -3.22 -5.08
CA ILE A 37 -1.90 -3.81 -5.44
C ILE A 37 -2.28 -3.61 -6.91
N ARG A 38 -1.40 -3.00 -7.72
CA ARG A 38 -1.65 -2.80 -9.15
C ARG A 38 -1.72 -4.15 -9.87
N PRO A 39 -2.59 -4.32 -10.88
CA PRO A 39 -2.59 -5.51 -11.72
C PRO A 39 -1.24 -5.72 -12.44
N ALA A 40 -0.89 -6.98 -12.72
CA ALA A 40 0.38 -7.30 -13.40
C ALA A 40 0.60 -6.53 -14.71
N ALA A 41 -0.44 -6.36 -15.53
CA ALA A 41 -0.35 -5.59 -16.78
C ALA A 41 0.00 -4.10 -16.54
N GLN A 42 -0.48 -3.52 -15.44
CA GLN A 42 -0.17 -2.14 -15.09
C GLN A 42 1.28 -1.99 -14.60
N ARG A 43 1.76 -2.92 -13.77
CA ARG A 43 3.18 -2.93 -13.34
C ARG A 43 4.13 -3.16 -14.51
N ALA A 44 3.75 -4.02 -15.47
CA ALA A 44 4.53 -4.23 -16.69
C ALA A 44 4.63 -2.95 -17.55
N ALA A 45 3.58 -2.10 -17.55
CA ALA A 45 3.55 -0.86 -18.31
C ALA A 45 4.24 0.32 -17.59
N GLU A 46 4.01 0.46 -16.28
CA GLU A 46 4.48 1.59 -15.48
C GLU A 46 5.86 1.35 -14.85
N GLY A 47 6.18 0.08 -14.58
CA GLY A 47 7.38 -0.35 -13.87
C GLY A 47 7.04 -1.04 -12.54
N GLU A 48 7.91 -1.97 -12.14
CA GLU A 48 7.81 -2.68 -10.86
C GLU A 48 8.17 -1.76 -9.68
N THR A 49 7.66 -2.11 -8.50
CA THR A 49 7.95 -1.40 -7.24
C THR A 49 8.94 -2.21 -6.40
N PRO A 50 10.22 -1.79 -6.30
CA PRO A 50 11.19 -2.46 -5.45
C PRO A 50 10.76 -2.46 -3.98
N ALA A 51 11.21 -3.46 -3.23
CA ALA A 51 10.87 -3.73 -1.83
C ALA A 51 9.37 -3.94 -1.51
N ALA A 52 8.46 -3.80 -2.48
CA ALA A 52 7.04 -4.05 -2.27
C ALA A 52 6.70 -5.53 -2.41
N LEU A 53 5.78 -6.01 -1.56
CA LEU A 53 5.08 -7.26 -1.81
C LEU A 53 4.02 -7.03 -2.88
N VAL A 54 4.02 -7.86 -3.92
CA VAL A 54 2.99 -7.81 -4.96
C VAL A 54 1.79 -8.64 -4.50
N ILE A 55 0.69 -7.96 -4.20
CA ILE A 55 -0.60 -8.59 -3.82
C ILE A 55 -1.69 -7.85 -4.55
N GLU A 56 -2.25 -8.44 -5.62
CA GLU A 56 -3.34 -7.77 -6.33
C GLU A 56 -4.54 -7.52 -5.42
N ARG A 57 -5.28 -6.43 -5.69
CA ARG A 57 -6.35 -5.93 -4.83
C ARG A 57 -7.39 -6.99 -4.44
N ASN A 58 -7.66 -7.95 -5.32
CA ASN A 58 -8.72 -8.95 -5.16
C ASN A 58 -8.52 -9.94 -4.02
N VAL A 59 -7.29 -10.09 -3.49
CA VAL A 59 -6.97 -11.04 -2.40
C VAL A 59 -6.39 -10.36 -1.16
N LEU A 60 -6.29 -9.03 -1.17
CA LEU A 60 -5.53 -8.27 -0.17
C LEU A 60 -5.97 -8.57 1.27
N GLU A 61 -7.28 -8.53 1.54
CA GLU A 61 -7.85 -8.71 2.88
C GLU A 61 -7.41 -10.06 3.48
N TRP A 62 -7.58 -11.14 2.72
CA TRP A 62 -7.20 -12.49 3.17
C TRP A 62 -5.70 -12.68 3.37
N ARG A 63 -4.87 -11.90 2.66
CA ARG A 63 -3.41 -11.96 2.77
C ARG A 63 -2.89 -11.14 3.96
N ALA A 64 -3.57 -10.04 4.30
CA ALA A 64 -3.17 -9.11 5.35
C ALA A 64 -3.73 -9.46 6.73
N ASP A 65 -4.89 -10.12 6.81
CA ASP A 65 -5.52 -10.52 8.08
C ASP A 65 -4.71 -11.60 8.81
N PRO A 66 -4.19 -11.34 10.03
CA PRO A 66 -3.40 -12.31 10.79
C PRO A 66 -4.21 -13.54 11.25
N THR A 67 -5.54 -13.46 11.25
CA THR A 67 -6.44 -14.57 11.61
C THR A 67 -6.81 -15.45 10.42
N SER A 68 -6.53 -15.00 9.20
CA SER A 68 -6.82 -15.73 7.96
C SER A 68 -5.88 -16.95 7.79
N GLU A 69 -6.43 -18.06 7.30
CA GLU A 69 -5.65 -19.23 6.88
C GLU A 69 -4.77 -18.95 5.66
N ALA A 70 -5.17 -17.99 4.81
CA ALA A 70 -4.47 -17.60 3.59
C ALA A 70 -3.45 -16.47 3.80
N ARG A 71 -3.24 -16.04 5.06
CA ARG A 71 -2.39 -14.91 5.41
C ARG A 71 -0.95 -15.06 4.91
N LEU A 72 -0.30 -13.94 4.70
CA LEU A 72 1.14 -13.92 4.46
C LEU A 72 1.93 -14.02 5.76
N PRO A 73 3.19 -14.48 5.72
CA PRO A 73 4.07 -14.51 6.90
C PRO A 73 4.27 -13.14 7.58
N GLN A 74 4.08 -12.05 6.84
CA GLN A 74 4.17 -10.68 7.33
C GLN A 74 2.96 -10.27 8.18
N ALA A 75 1.80 -10.91 8.00
CA ALA A 75 0.59 -10.69 8.79
C ALA A 75 0.70 -11.38 10.16
N LYS A 76 1.53 -10.81 11.03
CA LYS A 76 1.83 -11.38 12.36
C LYS A 76 0.79 -11.03 13.42
N ASP A 77 0.29 -9.80 13.38
CA ASP A 77 -0.65 -9.22 14.33
C ASP A 77 -1.29 -7.95 13.71
N ASP A 78 -2.15 -7.28 14.48
CA ASP A 78 -2.88 -6.09 14.05
C ASP A 78 -2.00 -4.81 14.00
N ASP A 79 -0.77 -4.87 14.55
CA ASP A 79 0.19 -3.76 14.63
C ASP A 79 1.08 -3.65 13.38
N VAL A 80 0.89 -4.51 12.37
CA VAL A 80 1.62 -4.41 11.11
C VAL A 80 1.22 -3.14 10.35
N GLU A 81 2.21 -2.31 10.02
CA GLU A 81 2.01 -1.10 9.19
C GLU A 81 1.97 -1.48 7.71
N TRP A 82 0.78 -1.84 7.24
CA TRP A 82 0.51 -2.10 5.83
C TRP A 82 0.42 -0.79 5.05
N VAL A 83 1.37 -0.53 4.16
CA VAL A 83 1.38 0.66 3.29
C VAL A 83 0.96 0.23 1.89
N ILE A 84 -0.26 0.57 1.50
CA ILE A 84 -0.86 0.10 0.24
C ILE A 84 -0.52 1.07 -0.89
N LEU A 85 -0.08 0.52 -2.02
CA LEU A 85 0.32 1.25 -3.21
C LEU A 85 -0.54 0.86 -4.40
N CYS A 86 -1.15 1.84 -5.05
CA CYS A 86 -1.66 1.70 -6.42
C CYS A 86 -1.00 2.74 -7.33
N SER A 87 -1.46 2.89 -8.57
CA SER A 87 -0.82 3.82 -9.53
C SER A 87 -0.86 5.29 -9.07
N GLU A 88 -2.04 5.79 -8.67
CA GLU A 88 -2.26 7.22 -8.39
C GLU A 88 -2.71 7.54 -6.96
N GLY A 89 -2.79 6.54 -6.08
CA GLY A 89 -3.20 6.75 -4.68
C GLY A 89 -4.72 6.87 -4.48
N TYR A 90 -5.53 6.34 -5.39
CA TYR A 90 -7.00 6.29 -5.27
C TYR A 90 -7.47 4.96 -4.68
N THR A 91 -7.30 3.87 -5.42
CA THR A 91 -7.69 2.51 -4.99
C THR A 91 -6.97 2.08 -3.72
N SER A 92 -5.72 2.52 -3.51
CA SER A 92 -4.96 2.23 -2.30
C SER A 92 -5.58 2.80 -1.04
N SER A 93 -6.13 4.04 -1.09
CA SER A 93 -6.84 4.62 0.05
C SER A 93 -8.08 3.80 0.42
N LEU A 94 -8.84 3.34 -0.59
CA LEU A 94 -10.01 2.49 -0.36
C LEU A 94 -9.62 1.11 0.19
N ALA A 95 -8.51 0.57 -0.27
CA ALA A 95 -7.99 -0.72 0.19
C ALA A 95 -7.48 -0.63 1.64
N ALA A 96 -6.70 0.40 1.98
CA ALA A 96 -6.23 0.63 3.34
C ALA A 96 -7.39 0.85 4.32
N ALA A 97 -8.40 1.61 3.91
CA ALA A 97 -9.64 1.79 4.67
C ALA A 97 -10.35 0.44 4.95
N ALA A 98 -10.45 -0.44 3.96
CA ALA A 98 -11.03 -1.77 4.14
C ALA A 98 -10.20 -2.64 5.10
N LEU A 99 -8.87 -2.52 5.10
CA LEU A 99 -8.02 -3.20 6.08
C LEU A 99 -8.22 -2.65 7.50
N GLN A 100 -8.38 -1.34 7.66
CA GLN A 100 -8.73 -0.76 8.96
C GLN A 100 -10.09 -1.25 9.46
N ASP A 101 -11.07 -1.47 8.57
CA ASP A 101 -12.38 -2.02 8.93
C ASP A 101 -12.29 -3.46 9.47
N LEU A 102 -11.21 -4.20 9.16
CA LEU A 102 -10.88 -5.52 9.72
C LEU A 102 -10.12 -5.45 11.06
N GLY A 103 -9.75 -4.25 11.53
CA GLY A 103 -8.96 -4.06 12.75
C GLY A 103 -7.46 -3.82 12.52
N LEU A 104 -6.98 -3.86 11.27
CA LEU A 104 -5.59 -3.55 10.92
C LEU A 104 -5.36 -2.04 10.95
N HIS A 105 -5.32 -1.50 12.16
CA HIS A 105 -5.44 -0.08 12.45
C HIS A 105 -4.28 0.78 11.92
N ARG A 106 -3.12 0.18 11.65
CA ARG A 106 -1.95 0.87 11.04
C ARG A 106 -1.94 0.83 9.51
N ALA A 107 -2.95 0.24 8.87
CA ALA A 107 -3.05 0.26 7.41
C ALA A 107 -3.21 1.71 6.89
N THR A 108 -2.41 2.04 5.88
CA THR A 108 -2.39 3.35 5.23
C THR A 108 -2.01 3.23 3.75
N ASP A 109 -1.89 4.34 3.04
CA ASP A 109 -1.50 4.37 1.64
C ASP A 109 -0.49 5.48 1.30
N VAL A 110 0.00 5.43 0.06
CA VAL A 110 0.92 6.43 -0.49
C VAL A 110 0.15 7.53 -1.23
N VAL A 111 0.42 8.78 -0.87
CA VAL A 111 -0.10 9.96 -1.57
C VAL A 111 0.45 9.97 -3.00
N GLY A 112 -0.44 9.97 -3.99
CA GLY A 112 -0.07 9.97 -5.41
C GLY A 112 0.42 8.63 -5.96
N GLY A 113 0.45 7.57 -5.13
CA GLY A 113 0.74 6.21 -5.57
C GLY A 113 2.14 6.03 -6.18
N TYR A 114 2.27 5.03 -7.07
CA TYR A 114 3.50 4.71 -7.78
C TYR A 114 4.02 5.91 -8.58
N GLN A 115 3.13 6.68 -9.18
CA GLN A 115 3.53 7.86 -9.96
C GLN A 115 4.28 8.88 -9.10
N ALA A 116 3.87 9.08 -7.85
CA ALA A 116 4.59 9.94 -6.92
C ALA A 116 5.96 9.36 -6.53
N LEU A 117 6.07 8.05 -6.29
CA LEU A 117 7.35 7.40 -6.02
C LEU A 117 8.34 7.56 -7.18
N ALA A 118 7.86 7.41 -8.41
CA ALA A 118 8.66 7.60 -9.61
C ALA A 118 9.07 9.06 -9.80
N ALA A 119 8.14 10.00 -9.59
CA ALA A 119 8.41 11.43 -9.73
C ALA A 119 9.37 11.98 -8.67
N ALA A 120 9.36 11.42 -7.46
CA ALA A 120 10.26 11.78 -6.36
C ALA A 120 11.62 11.04 -6.42
N ASP A 121 11.86 10.22 -7.44
CA ASP A 121 13.08 9.40 -7.62
C ASP A 121 13.38 8.45 -6.44
N VAL A 122 12.34 8.04 -5.71
CA VAL A 122 12.46 7.19 -4.51
C VAL A 122 12.69 5.72 -4.90
N LEU A 123 12.31 5.31 -6.12
CA LEU A 123 12.41 3.91 -6.56
C LEU A 123 13.84 3.36 -6.51
N ALA A 124 14.87 4.19 -6.69
CA ALA A 124 16.26 3.76 -6.58
C ALA A 124 16.61 3.35 -5.14
N GLU A 125 16.22 4.15 -4.15
CA GLU A 125 16.43 3.86 -2.73
C GLU A 125 15.66 2.60 -2.29
N LEU A 126 14.43 2.39 -2.81
CA LEU A 126 13.68 1.17 -2.52
C LEU A 126 14.38 -0.10 -3.02
N ARG A 127 15.19 -0.03 -4.09
CA ARG A 127 15.98 -1.19 -4.57
C ARG A 127 17.02 -1.60 -3.54
N GLU A 128 17.66 -0.63 -2.89
CA GLU A 128 18.67 -0.89 -1.86
C GLU A 128 18.06 -1.53 -0.60
N LEU A 129 16.78 -1.23 -0.32
CA LEU A 129 16.02 -1.80 0.79
C LEU A 129 15.36 -3.14 0.44
N THR A 130 15.43 -3.58 -0.82
CA THR A 130 14.89 -4.87 -1.22
C THR A 130 15.75 -5.98 -0.62
N PRO A 131 15.19 -6.89 0.20
CA PRO A 131 15.96 -8.01 0.73
C PRO A 131 16.56 -8.82 -0.42
N ALA A 132 17.81 -9.26 -0.25
CA ALA A 132 18.41 -10.22 -1.18
C ALA A 132 17.53 -11.50 -1.23
N PRO A 133 17.41 -12.12 -2.41
CA PRO A 133 16.57 -13.31 -2.60
C PRO A 133 16.98 -14.50 -1.71
#